data_AF-A0A0F0H1P5-F1
#
_entry.id   AF-A0A0F0H1P5-F1
#
_cell.length_a   1.000
_cell.length_b   1.000
_cell.length_c   1.000
_cell.angle_alpha   90.00
_cell.angle_beta   90.00
_cell.angle_gamma   90.00
#
_symmetry.space_group_name_H-M   'P 1'
#
loop_
_entity.id
_entity.type
_entity.pdbx_description
1 polymer ?
#
loop_
_entity_poly.entity_id
_entity_poly.type
_entity_poly.pdbx_seq_one_letter_code
_entity_poly.pdbx_strand_id
1 'polypeptide(L)'
;LKLGMTLEEARAAGLTTLTWENAAEAECVADDRIAVSKKYGIERITLPSQAKTSKGIGVGSTFGDVRKAYPAASEYRAGWSVSIDANAHYAFLGELTNERFGEADKVTKIKIGANDVYCSMAFL
;
A
#
# COMPACT_ATOMS: atom_id res chain seq x y z
N LEU A 1 -9.07 8.53 4.76
CA LEU A 1 -9.01 7.24 4.03
C LEU A 1 -8.58 6.15 5.01
N LYS A 2 -9.21 4.98 5.02
CA LYS A 2 -8.85 3.86 5.90
C LYS A 2 -9.13 2.53 5.18
N LEU A 3 -8.43 1.47 5.57
CA LEU A 3 -8.75 0.11 5.11
C LEU A 3 -10.18 -0.25 5.52
N GLY A 4 -10.87 -1.05 4.70
CA GLY A 4 -12.24 -1.47 4.94
C GLY A 4 -13.33 -0.45 4.57
N MET A 5 -12.97 0.80 4.30
CA MET A 5 -13.93 1.82 3.84
C MET A 5 -14.47 1.46 2.46
N THR A 6 -15.77 1.61 2.23
CA THR A 6 -16.38 1.34 0.92
C THR A 6 -16.00 2.40 -0.12
N LEU A 7 -16.18 2.09 -1.41
CA LEU A 7 -15.94 3.08 -2.48
C LEU A 7 -16.88 4.27 -2.33
N GLU A 8 -18.13 4.02 -1.96
CA GLU A 8 -19.18 5.02 -1.79
C GLU A 8 -18.85 5.99 -0.64
N GLU A 9 -18.43 5.47 0.52
CA GLU A 9 -17.96 6.31 1.64
C GLU A 9 -16.74 7.15 1.23
N ALA A 10 -15.77 6.55 0.53
CA ALA A 10 -14.58 7.25 0.09
C ALA A 10 -14.91 8.39 -0.90
N ARG A 11 -15.85 8.15 -1.82
CA ARG A 11 -16.35 9.16 -2.77
C ARG A 11 -17.14 10.25 -2.06
N ALA A 12 -18.04 9.90 -1.15
CA ALA A 12 -18.83 10.85 -0.38
C ALA A 12 -17.94 11.78 0.48
N ALA A 13 -16.79 11.28 0.94
CA ALA A 13 -15.78 12.06 1.64
C ALA A 13 -14.81 12.84 0.71
N GLY A 14 -14.99 12.79 -0.61
CA GLY A 14 -14.13 13.48 -1.58
C GLY A 14 -12.71 12.90 -1.66
N LEU A 15 -12.49 11.65 -1.23
CA LEU A 15 -11.17 11.03 -1.15
C LEU A 15 -10.75 10.31 -2.44
N THR A 16 -11.69 10.09 -3.37
CA THR A 16 -11.44 9.46 -4.67
C THR A 16 -12.52 9.84 -5.68
N THR A 17 -12.17 9.76 -6.97
CA THR A 17 -13.09 9.88 -8.10
C THR A 17 -13.35 8.54 -8.79
N LEU A 18 -12.77 7.44 -8.29
CA LEU A 18 -12.98 6.11 -8.86
C LEU A 18 -14.46 5.74 -8.85
N THR A 19 -14.87 5.02 -9.88
CA THR A 19 -16.20 4.45 -10.03
C THR A 19 -16.10 3.02 -10.51
N TRP A 20 -17.09 2.19 -10.21
CA TRP A 20 -17.23 0.89 -10.85
C TRP A 20 -17.51 1.11 -12.34
N GLU A 21 -16.55 0.82 -13.22
CA GLU A 21 -16.70 1.01 -14.69
C GLU A 21 -17.87 0.19 -15.23
N ASN A 22 -17.96 -1.08 -14.81
CA ASN A 22 -19.15 -1.91 -14.94
C ASN A 22 -19.50 -2.47 -13.55
N ALA A 23 -20.50 -1.88 -12.89
CA ALA A 23 -20.91 -2.30 -11.55
C ALA A 23 -21.35 -3.77 -11.47
N ALA A 24 -21.69 -4.43 -12.59
CA ALA A 24 -22.05 -5.84 -12.62
C ALA A 24 -20.84 -6.79 -12.72
N GLU A 25 -19.70 -6.35 -13.26
CA GLU A 25 -18.59 -7.26 -13.62
C GLU A 25 -17.27 -6.93 -12.91
N ALA A 26 -17.01 -5.66 -12.60
CA ALA A 26 -15.78 -5.27 -11.91
C ALA A 26 -15.91 -5.58 -10.42
N GLU A 27 -15.16 -6.57 -9.94
CA GLU A 27 -15.07 -6.89 -8.51
C GLU A 27 -14.15 -5.94 -7.75
N CYS A 28 -13.30 -5.22 -8.47
CA CYS A 28 -12.26 -4.35 -7.93
C CYS A 28 -11.99 -3.15 -8.83
N VAL A 29 -11.64 -2.01 -8.22
CA VAL A 29 -11.15 -0.80 -8.90
C VAL A 29 -9.94 -0.27 -8.17
N ALA A 30 -8.98 0.29 -8.91
CA ALA A 30 -7.77 0.83 -8.32
C ALA A 30 -7.20 1.95 -9.17
N ASP A 31 -6.42 2.81 -8.52
CA ASP A 31 -5.49 3.75 -9.13
C ASP A 31 -4.16 3.71 -8.36
N ASP A 32 -3.27 4.67 -8.63
CA ASP A 32 -2.01 4.79 -7.91
C ASP A 32 -2.16 5.02 -6.41
N ARG A 33 -3.29 5.59 -5.96
CA ARG A 33 -3.53 5.96 -4.57
C ARG A 33 -4.22 4.87 -3.78
N ILE A 34 -5.23 4.21 -4.33
CA ILE A 34 -6.05 3.22 -3.61
C ILE A 34 -6.35 2.00 -4.45
N ALA A 35 -6.59 0.86 -3.80
CA ALA A 35 -7.27 -0.28 -4.39
C ALA A 35 -8.47 -0.65 -3.53
N VAL A 36 -9.61 -0.90 -4.18
CA VAL A 36 -10.90 -1.13 -3.54
C VAL A 36 -11.54 -2.37 -4.14
N SER A 37 -12.03 -3.27 -3.30
CA SER A 37 -12.87 -4.40 -3.70
C SER A 37 -14.30 -4.19 -3.21
N LYS A 38 -15.27 -4.83 -3.87
CA LYS A 38 -16.65 -4.87 -3.38
C LYS A 38 -16.77 -5.65 -2.07
N LYS A 39 -15.93 -6.66 -1.89
CA LYS A 39 -16.02 -7.60 -0.76
C LYS A 39 -15.50 -7.02 0.55
N TYR A 40 -14.37 -6.30 0.50
CA TYR A 40 -13.68 -5.82 1.69
C TYR A 40 -13.46 -4.30 1.69
N GLY A 41 -13.93 -3.57 0.69
CA GLY A 41 -13.72 -2.13 0.59
C GLY A 41 -12.28 -1.79 0.23
N ILE A 42 -11.74 -0.69 0.77
CA ILE A 42 -10.36 -0.27 0.53
C ILE A 42 -9.40 -1.30 1.12
N GLU A 43 -8.60 -1.91 0.27
CA GLU A 43 -7.63 -2.95 0.60
C GLU A 43 -6.18 -2.46 0.53
N ARG A 44 -5.95 -1.32 -0.15
CA ARG A 44 -4.62 -0.73 -0.32
C ARG A 44 -4.70 0.79 -0.31
N ILE A 45 -3.75 1.42 0.36
CA ILE A 45 -3.55 2.87 0.40
C ILE A 45 -2.08 3.17 0.13
N THR A 46 -1.79 3.98 -0.90
CA THR A 46 -0.48 4.64 -1.03
C THR A 46 -0.45 5.83 -0.08
N LEU A 47 0.56 5.88 0.77
CA LEU A 47 0.76 7.00 1.67
C LEU A 47 1.22 8.24 0.87
N PRO A 48 0.77 9.45 1.28
CA PRO A 48 1.35 10.69 0.77
C PRO A 48 2.87 10.73 0.97
N SER A 49 3.62 11.37 0.07
CA SER A 49 5.10 11.36 0.11
C SER A 49 5.69 11.95 1.39
N GLN A 50 4.97 12.88 2.03
CA GLN A 50 5.34 13.50 3.31
C GLN A 50 5.00 12.65 4.53
N ALA A 51 4.20 11.59 4.37
CA ALA A 51 3.80 10.74 5.48
C ALA A 51 4.97 9.87 5.93
N LYS A 52 4.95 9.52 7.22
CA LYS A 52 5.90 8.61 7.84
C LYS A 52 5.15 7.53 8.59
N THR A 53 5.74 6.35 8.68
CA THR A 53 5.27 5.32 9.59
C THR A 53 5.44 5.77 11.04
N SER A 54 4.83 5.04 11.98
CA SER A 54 4.98 5.28 13.42
C SER A 54 6.44 5.17 13.90
N LYS A 55 7.33 4.51 13.15
CA LYS A 55 8.77 4.42 13.45
C LYS A 55 9.62 5.41 12.64
N GLY A 56 8.99 6.38 11.97
CA GLY A 56 9.69 7.47 11.29
C GLY A 56 10.20 7.15 9.88
N ILE A 57 9.87 6.00 9.30
CA ILE A 57 10.23 5.66 7.91
C ILE A 57 9.31 6.40 6.94
N GLY A 58 9.89 7.09 5.98
CA GLY A 58 9.17 7.83 4.94
C GLY A 58 9.81 7.63 3.57
N VAL A 59 9.24 8.28 2.55
CA VAL A 59 9.90 8.37 1.24
C VAL A 59 11.27 9.05 1.42
N GLY A 60 12.31 8.50 0.79
CA GLY A 60 13.71 8.93 0.91
C GLY A 60 14.51 8.28 2.04
N SER A 61 13.86 7.54 2.96
CA SER A 61 14.54 6.59 3.85
C SER A 61 15.24 5.50 3.03
N THR A 62 16.31 4.93 3.58
CA THR A 62 16.99 3.79 2.95
C THR A 62 16.36 2.46 3.35
N PHE A 63 16.57 1.40 2.56
CA PHE A 63 16.19 0.05 2.99
C PHE A 63 16.99 -0.45 4.21
N GLY A 64 18.20 0.08 4.44
CA GLY A 64 18.92 -0.09 5.71
C GLY A 64 18.17 0.50 6.91
N ASP A 65 17.61 1.70 6.75
CA ASP A 65 16.76 2.32 7.78
C ASP A 65 15.50 1.48 8.04
N VAL A 66 14.87 0.95 6.98
CA VAL A 66 13.71 0.06 7.08
C VAL A 66 14.05 -1.16 7.90
N ARG A 67 15.15 -1.86 7.57
CA ARG A 67 15.60 -3.07 8.28
C ARG A 67 15.89 -2.79 9.75
N LYS A 68 16.49 -1.64 10.06
CA LYS A 68 16.78 -1.22 11.44
C LYS A 68 15.49 -0.94 12.23
N ALA A 69 14.54 -0.23 11.64
CA ALA A 69 13.27 0.11 12.30
C ALA A 69 12.31 -1.08 12.37
N TYR A 70 12.34 -1.97 11.38
CA TYR A 70 11.48 -3.12 11.22
C TYR A 70 12.31 -4.38 10.93
N PRO A 71 12.91 -5.00 11.97
CA PRO A 71 13.76 -6.18 11.77
C PRO A 71 13.05 -7.41 11.18
N ALA A 72 11.72 -7.47 11.29
CA ALA A 72 10.89 -8.52 10.69
C ALA A 72 10.48 -8.19 9.24
N ALA A 73 10.90 -7.05 8.68
CA ALA A 73 10.64 -6.74 7.29
C ALA A 73 11.41 -7.70 6.38
N SER A 74 10.76 -8.14 5.32
CA SER A 74 11.34 -9.07 4.35
C SER A 74 11.06 -8.64 2.92
N GLU A 75 11.95 -9.00 2.01
CA GLU A 75 11.78 -8.72 0.59
C GLU A 75 10.51 -9.38 0.04
N TYR A 76 9.71 -8.59 -0.67
CA TYR A 76 8.52 -9.04 -1.36
C TYR A 76 8.25 -8.16 -2.57
N ARG A 77 8.28 -8.76 -3.77
CA ARG A 77 8.08 -8.08 -5.06
C ARG A 77 9.03 -6.87 -5.21
N ALA A 78 8.48 -5.68 -5.41
CA ALA A 78 9.22 -4.46 -5.70
C ALA A 78 9.72 -3.71 -4.44
N GLY A 79 9.95 -4.43 -3.34
CA GLY A 79 10.37 -3.80 -2.11
C GLY A 79 10.39 -4.75 -0.92
N TRP A 80 10.17 -4.18 0.26
CA TRP A 80 10.16 -4.87 1.54
C TRP A 80 8.78 -4.73 2.19
N SER A 81 8.31 -5.77 2.86
CA SER A 81 7.02 -5.78 3.55
C SER A 81 7.18 -6.14 5.01
N VAL A 82 6.32 -5.58 5.87
CA VAL A 82 6.26 -5.93 7.29
C VAL A 82 4.82 -5.85 7.79
N SER A 83 4.38 -6.88 8.50
CA SER A 83 3.09 -6.86 9.19
C SER A 83 3.06 -5.76 10.26
N ILE A 84 1.97 -4.99 10.26
CA ILE A 84 1.64 -4.04 11.32
C ILE A 84 0.95 -4.81 12.44
N ASP A 85 -0.04 -5.62 12.06
CA ASP A 85 -0.82 -6.51 12.92
C ASP A 85 -1.33 -7.71 12.09
N ALA A 86 -2.30 -8.45 12.64
CA ALA A 86 -2.89 -9.61 11.96
C ALA A 86 -3.63 -9.25 10.65
N ASN A 87 -4.05 -7.99 10.47
CA ASN A 87 -4.95 -7.55 9.41
C ASN A 87 -4.27 -6.65 8.38
N ALA A 88 -3.15 -6.00 8.72
CA ALA A 88 -2.50 -5.03 7.85
C ALA A 88 -0.97 -5.15 7.82
N HIS A 89 -0.38 -4.63 6.75
CA HIS A 89 1.06 -4.54 6.56
C HIS A 89 1.47 -3.20 5.94
N TYR A 90 2.73 -2.82 6.15
CA TYR A 90 3.41 -1.83 5.33
C TYR A 90 4.11 -2.53 4.17
N ALA A 91 4.10 -1.89 3.00
CA ALA A 91 5.00 -2.20 1.90
C ALA A 91 5.85 -0.96 1.59
N PHE A 92 7.16 -1.11 1.67
CA PHE A 92 8.17 -0.11 1.33
C PHE A 92 8.74 -0.45 -0.04
N LEU A 93 8.42 0.35 -1.05
CA LEU A 93 8.82 0.11 -2.43
C LEU A 93 9.99 0.99 -2.81
N GLY A 94 10.90 0.45 -3.62
CA GLY A 94 11.99 1.21 -4.23
C GLY A 94 11.74 1.46 -5.72
N GLU A 95 12.80 1.79 -6.46
CA GLU A 95 12.73 1.90 -7.92
C GLU A 95 12.47 0.53 -8.56
N LEU A 96 11.48 0.47 -9.46
CA LEU A 96 11.00 -0.78 -10.08
C LEU A 96 12.04 -1.44 -10.99
N THR A 97 13.10 -0.74 -11.37
CA THR A 97 14.19 -1.27 -12.19
C THR A 97 15.14 -2.18 -11.42
N ASN A 98 15.05 -2.19 -10.08
CA ASN A 98 15.95 -2.96 -9.24
C ASN A 98 15.35 -4.35 -8.96
N GLU A 99 16.09 -5.41 -9.30
CA GLU A 99 15.68 -6.78 -8.98
C GLU A 99 15.83 -7.12 -7.49
N ARG A 100 16.68 -6.37 -6.77
CA ARG A 100 16.94 -6.48 -5.32
C ARG A 100 17.28 -5.11 -4.75
N PHE A 101 17.03 -4.92 -3.45
CA PHE A 101 17.28 -3.64 -2.78
C PHE A 101 18.43 -3.77 -1.77
N GLY A 102 19.53 -3.09 -2.06
CA GLY A 102 20.64 -2.92 -1.15
C GLY A 102 20.33 -1.93 -0.02
N GLU A 103 21.17 -1.92 1.02
CA GLU A 103 20.91 -1.09 2.20
C GLU A 103 20.89 0.42 1.91
N ALA A 104 21.60 0.88 0.88
CA ALA A 104 21.64 2.30 0.50
C ALA A 104 20.48 2.72 -0.43
N ASP A 105 19.76 1.75 -1.02
CA ASP A 105 18.65 2.03 -1.92
C ASP A 105 17.53 2.75 -1.19
N LYS A 106 16.82 3.62 -1.91
CA LYS A 106 15.81 4.50 -1.35
C LYS A 106 14.42 3.93 -1.49
N VAL A 107 13.63 4.11 -0.44
CA VAL A 107 12.18 3.94 -0.47
C VAL A 107 11.58 5.11 -1.26
N THR A 108 10.87 4.80 -2.33
CA THR A 108 10.22 5.76 -3.23
C THR A 108 8.73 5.86 -2.99
N LYS A 109 8.11 4.80 -2.45
CA LYS A 109 6.68 4.73 -2.16
C LYS A 109 6.43 3.86 -0.93
N ILE A 110 5.47 4.26 -0.09
CA ILE A 110 5.00 3.45 1.03
C ILE A 110 3.52 3.18 0.84
N LYS A 111 3.12 1.94 1.04
CA LYS A 111 1.73 1.51 1.02
C LYS A 111 1.35 0.87 2.36
N ILE A 112 0.09 1.04 2.73
CA ILE A 112 -0.58 0.22 3.75
C ILE A 112 -1.55 -0.69 3.00
N GLY A 113 -1.43 -2.00 3.22
CA GLY A 113 -2.30 -3.01 2.63
C GLY A 113 -3.00 -3.83 3.71
N ALA A 114 -4.19 -4.33 3.40
CA ALA A 114 -4.79 -5.42 4.16
C ALA A 114 -4.07 -6.74 3.84
N ASN A 115 -4.03 -7.67 4.79
CA ASN A 115 -3.44 -9.00 4.58
C ASN A 115 -4.39 -9.89 3.76
N ASP A 116 -5.69 -9.77 4.01
CA ASP A 116 -6.73 -10.41 3.23
C ASP A 116 -7.25 -9.42 2.17
N VAL A 117 -7.07 -9.76 0.91
CA VAL A 117 -7.50 -8.93 -0.22
C VAL A 117 -8.23 -9.77 -1.25
N TYR A 118 -9.21 -9.16 -1.90
CA TYR A 118 -9.91 -9.72 -3.05
C TYR A 118 -9.43 -9.06 -4.36
N CYS A 119 -8.84 -7.87 -4.26
CA CYS A 119 -8.27 -7.13 -5.37
C CYS A 119 -6.84 -7.57 -5.64
N SER A 120 -6.60 -8.24 -6.77
CA SER A 120 -5.23 -8.53 -7.23
C SER A 120 -4.39 -7.26 -7.40
N MET A 121 -5.04 -6.14 -7.76
CA MET A 121 -4.38 -4.82 -7.87
C MET A 121 -4.02 -4.22 -6.49
N ALA A 122 -4.48 -4.79 -5.38
CA ALA A 122 -4.01 -4.40 -4.05
C ALA A 122 -2.53 -4.73 -3.82
N PHE A 123 -1.97 -5.67 -4.60
CA PHE A 123 -0.57 -6.06 -4.55
C PHE A 123 0.34 -5.29 -5.53
N LEU A 124 -0.25 -4.46 -6.40
CA LEU A 124 0.47 -3.62 -7.37
C LEU A 124 0.86 -2.29 -6.74
#